data_AF-Q5C5G9-F1
#
_entry.id   AF-Q5C5G9-F1
#
_cell.length_a   1.000
_cell.length_b   1.000
_cell.length_c   1.000
_cell.angle_alpha   90.00
_cell.angle_beta   90.00
_cell.angle_gamma   90.00
#
_symmetry.space_group_name_H-M   'P 1'
#
loop_
_entity.id
_entity.type
_entity.pdbx_description
1 polymer ?
#
loop_
_entity_poly.entity_id
_entity_poly.type
_entity_poly.pdbx_seq_one_letter_code
_entity_poly.pdbx_strand_id
1 'polypeptide(L)'
;LHRIRQAMTRCHTSSQQLLKQQASLVRHFITVAQRKKLLVADLDIVNRQIKQMLDTYFEELLGVYFVTDLSADGLSPDKFVCSPLHIDRENILSGPEPTPSSHTALTYCSVAIRVSTILLDVWLPVCIRRNLHLVGSFLSALPQRDDMGRVYFAVIHAVHLLCQSRGIDIKRGLEQLGINVIPGRYTFYNPLFGLYCLGNLISHNTKSTRYFDECFSIKLNGLFGTIPSLTSMRSPAV
;
A
#
# COMPACT_ATOMS: atom_id res chain seq x y z
N LEU A 1 -4.95 35.78 69.97
CA LEU A 1 -6.24 35.28 69.45
C LEU A 1 -6.69 35.94 68.14
N HIS A 2 -6.73 37.27 68.03
CA HIS A 2 -7.25 37.96 66.83
C HIS A 2 -6.47 37.68 65.52
N ARG A 3 -5.13 37.67 65.59
CA ARG A 3 -4.25 37.33 64.44
C ARG A 3 -4.45 35.90 63.93
N ILE A 4 -4.70 34.95 64.85
CA ILE A 4 -4.95 33.55 64.51
C ILE A 4 -6.29 33.40 63.79
N ARG A 5 -7.33 34.12 64.26
CA ARG A 5 -8.63 34.17 63.56
C ARG A 5 -8.51 34.75 62.14
N GLN A 6 -7.72 35.82 61.95
CA GLN A 6 -7.43 36.37 60.63
C GLN A 6 -6.65 35.40 59.73
N ALA A 7 -5.69 34.66 60.26
CA ALA A 7 -4.95 33.65 59.50
C ALA A 7 -5.87 32.48 59.09
N MET A 8 -6.75 32.03 59.98
CA MET A 8 -7.74 30.98 59.66
C MET A 8 -8.72 31.43 58.58
N THR A 9 -9.23 32.66 58.61
CA THR A 9 -10.12 33.16 57.55
C THR A 9 -9.39 33.32 56.21
N ARG A 10 -8.12 33.73 56.20
CA ARG A 10 -7.29 33.77 54.98
C ARG A 10 -7.02 32.38 54.39
N CYS A 11 -6.72 31.41 55.25
CA CYS A 11 -6.53 30.02 54.83
C CYS A 11 -7.83 29.45 54.26
N HIS A 12 -8.96 29.68 54.93
CA HIS A 12 -10.26 29.23 54.47
C HIS A 12 -10.65 29.85 53.12
N THR A 13 -10.45 31.16 52.94
CA THR A 13 -10.73 31.85 51.67
C THR A 13 -9.82 31.35 50.54
N SER A 14 -8.53 31.13 50.81
CA SER A 14 -7.59 30.56 49.83
C SER A 14 -7.98 29.13 49.43
N SER A 15 -8.38 28.30 50.39
CA SER A 15 -8.89 26.95 50.14
C SER A 15 -10.15 26.95 49.28
N GLN A 16 -11.11 27.85 49.56
CA GLN A 16 -12.31 28.04 48.74
C GLN A 16 -11.99 28.52 47.32
N GLN A 17 -10.97 29.38 47.15
CA GLN A 17 -10.50 29.80 45.83
C GLN A 17 -9.89 28.64 45.04
N LEU A 18 -9.08 27.80 45.68
CA LEU A 18 -8.51 26.60 45.04
C LEU A 18 -9.60 25.62 44.61
N LEU A 19 -10.62 25.38 45.45
CA LEU A 19 -11.77 24.54 45.09
C LEU A 19 -12.52 25.09 43.87
N LYS A 20 -12.73 26.41 43.80
CA LYS A 20 -13.34 27.07 42.64
C LYS A 20 -12.48 26.92 41.37
N GLN A 21 -11.17 27.07 41.49
CA GLN A 21 -10.23 26.87 40.37
C GLN A 21 -10.23 25.41 39.89
N GLN A 22 -10.21 24.44 40.81
CA GLN A 22 -10.31 23.03 40.48
C GLN A 22 -11.60 22.72 39.72
N ALA A 23 -12.75 23.22 40.19
CA ALA A 23 -14.02 23.05 39.50
C ALA A 23 -14.04 23.73 38.11
N SER A 24 -13.34 24.86 37.95
CA SER A 24 -13.16 25.50 36.64
C SER A 24 -12.31 24.66 35.69
N LEU A 25 -11.19 24.10 36.18
CA LEU A 25 -10.32 23.23 35.39
C LEU A 25 -11.05 21.97 34.95
N VAL A 26 -11.80 21.32 35.85
CA VAL A 26 -12.61 20.13 35.51
C VAL A 26 -13.61 20.45 34.40
N ARG A 27 -14.32 21.58 34.49
CA ARG A 27 -15.23 22.03 33.43
C ARG A 27 -14.49 22.26 32.11
N HIS A 28 -13.32 22.89 32.16
CA HIS A 28 -12.51 23.10 30.96
C HIS A 28 -12.05 21.79 30.32
N PHE A 29 -11.58 20.82 31.12
CA PHE A 29 -11.20 19.49 30.63
C PHE A 29 -12.37 18.76 29.96
N ILE A 30 -13.57 18.87 30.52
CA ILE A 30 -14.79 18.31 29.89
C ILE A 30 -15.04 18.97 28.53
N THR A 31 -14.94 20.29 28.43
CA THR A 31 -15.12 21.01 27.15
C THR A 31 -14.05 20.61 26.12
N VAL A 32 -12.78 20.48 26.53
CA VAL A 32 -11.69 20.05 25.65
C VAL A 32 -11.93 18.62 25.16
N ALA A 33 -12.33 17.71 26.04
CA ALA A 33 -12.65 16.33 25.69
C ALA A 33 -13.82 16.24 24.70
N GLN A 34 -14.86 17.05 24.89
CA GLN A 34 -15.99 17.14 23.97
C GLN A 34 -15.56 17.67 22.59
N ARG A 35 -14.76 18.75 22.55
CA ARG A 35 -14.23 19.29 21.29
C ARG A 35 -13.34 18.28 20.56
N LYS A 36 -12.47 17.57 21.28
CA LYS A 36 -11.67 16.49 20.70
C LYS A 36 -12.55 15.41 20.07
N LYS A 37 -13.62 15.00 20.76
CA LYS A 37 -14.55 13.99 20.23
C LYS A 37 -15.23 14.44 18.94
N LEU A 38 -15.64 15.70 18.86
CA LEU A 38 -16.22 16.27 17.64
C LEU A 38 -15.20 16.32 16.49
N LEU A 39 -14.00 16.84 16.76
CA LEU A 39 -12.94 16.90 15.76
C LEU A 39 -12.53 15.52 15.21
N VAL A 40 -12.50 14.50 16.05
CA VAL A 40 -12.24 13.11 15.61
C VAL A 40 -13.35 12.63 14.68
N ALA A 41 -14.62 12.90 15.01
CA ALA A 41 -15.74 12.53 14.16
C ALA A 41 -15.71 13.27 12.80
N ASP A 42 -15.32 14.55 12.78
CA ASP A 42 -15.14 15.32 11.55
C ASP A 42 -14.00 14.75 10.69
N LEU A 43 -12.89 14.36 11.33
CA LEU A 43 -11.75 13.72 10.67
C LEU A 43 -12.14 12.38 10.05
N ASP A 44 -12.99 11.58 10.71
CA ASP A 44 -13.55 10.33 10.15
C ASP A 44 -14.39 10.57 8.89
N ILE A 45 -15.11 11.69 8.83
CA ILE A 45 -15.90 12.06 7.65
C ILE A 45 -14.95 12.42 6.49
N VAL A 46 -13.96 13.29 6.74
CA VAL A 46 -12.98 13.69 5.73
C VAL A 46 -12.18 12.48 5.22
N ASN A 47 -11.73 11.60 6.12
CA ASN A 47 -10.98 10.41 5.73
C ASN A 47 -11.79 9.48 4.82
N ARG A 48 -13.10 9.33 5.09
CA ARG A 48 -14.00 8.56 4.21
C ARG A 48 -14.16 9.20 2.83
N GLN A 49 -14.24 10.54 2.76
CA GLN A 49 -14.32 11.25 1.48
C GLN A 49 -13.03 11.12 0.67
N ILE A 50 -11.86 11.28 1.31
CA ILE A 50 -10.56 11.07 0.67
C ILE A 50 -10.46 9.64 0.15
N LYS A 51 -10.83 8.65 0.96
CA LYS A 51 -10.83 7.24 0.54
C LYS A 51 -11.70 7.03 -0.70
N GLN A 52 -12.94 7.52 -0.69
CA GLN A 52 -13.85 7.38 -1.83
C GLN A 52 -13.26 8.00 -3.11
N MET A 53 -12.70 9.21 -3.01
CA MET A 53 -12.04 9.87 -4.13
C MET A 53 -10.85 9.07 -4.67
N LEU A 54 -9.99 8.56 -3.78
CA LEU A 54 -8.85 7.74 -4.17
C LEU A 54 -9.28 6.43 -4.82
N ASP A 55 -10.33 5.78 -4.31
CA ASP A 55 -10.87 4.55 -4.88
C ASP A 55 -11.36 4.82 -6.32
N THR A 56 -12.08 5.95 -6.56
CA THR A 56 -12.51 6.36 -7.91
C THR A 56 -11.33 6.62 -8.85
N TYR A 57 -10.29 7.33 -8.40
CA TYR A 57 -9.11 7.56 -9.25
C TYR A 57 -8.37 6.27 -9.58
N PHE A 58 -8.37 5.29 -8.69
CA PHE A 58 -7.77 3.99 -8.95
C PHE A 58 -8.57 3.15 -9.93
N GLU A 59 -9.90 3.15 -9.80
CA GLU A 59 -10.80 2.54 -10.77
C GLU A 59 -10.61 3.15 -12.16
N GLU A 60 -10.46 4.47 -12.27
CA GLU A 60 -10.16 5.13 -13.53
C GLU A 60 -8.76 4.78 -14.05
N LEU A 61 -7.74 4.85 -13.19
CA LEU A 61 -6.35 4.59 -13.56
C LEU A 61 -6.16 3.18 -14.11
N LEU A 62 -6.61 2.15 -13.40
CA LEU A 62 -6.36 0.75 -13.74
C LEU A 62 -7.52 0.10 -14.52
N GLY A 63 -8.72 0.66 -14.45
CA GLY A 63 -9.88 0.19 -15.20
C GLY A 63 -10.03 0.82 -16.58
N VAL A 64 -9.48 2.04 -16.80
CA VAL A 64 -9.62 2.77 -18.08
C VAL A 64 -8.29 3.01 -18.77
N TYR A 65 -7.29 3.58 -18.08
CA TYR A 65 -6.03 3.98 -18.74
C TYR A 65 -4.98 2.86 -18.80
N PHE A 66 -4.84 2.10 -17.72
CA PHE A 66 -3.84 1.04 -17.55
C PHE A 66 -4.49 -0.33 -17.37
N VAL A 67 -5.30 -0.70 -18.35
CA VAL A 67 -6.10 -1.93 -18.32
C VAL A 67 -5.21 -3.16 -18.28
N THR A 68 -5.58 -4.09 -17.40
CA THR A 68 -4.97 -5.41 -17.30
C THR A 68 -5.92 -6.47 -17.83
N ASP A 69 -5.50 -7.19 -18.87
CA ASP A 69 -6.28 -8.28 -19.47
C ASP A 69 -5.62 -9.61 -19.14
N LEU A 70 -6.32 -10.44 -18.37
CA LEU A 70 -5.83 -11.76 -17.98
C LEU A 70 -6.31 -12.83 -18.96
N SER A 71 -5.40 -13.69 -19.36
CA SER A 71 -5.64 -14.80 -20.27
C SER A 71 -6.46 -15.91 -19.58
N ALA A 72 -7.60 -16.24 -20.19
CA ALA A 72 -8.49 -17.32 -19.73
C ALA A 72 -7.97 -18.72 -20.06
N ASP A 73 -7.31 -18.89 -21.22
CA ASP A 73 -6.82 -20.19 -21.69
C ASP A 73 -5.51 -20.61 -21.02
N GLY A 74 -4.77 -19.65 -20.47
CA GLY A 74 -3.48 -19.92 -19.88
C GLY A 74 -2.44 -20.40 -20.86
N LEU A 75 -2.64 -20.22 -22.15
CA LEU A 75 -1.62 -20.44 -23.19
C LEU A 75 -1.19 -19.10 -23.75
N SER A 76 -2.14 -18.19 -23.94
CA SER A 76 -1.86 -16.81 -24.30
C SER A 76 -1.22 -16.04 -23.12
N PRO A 77 -0.35 -15.07 -23.43
CA PRO A 77 0.21 -14.18 -22.43
C PRO A 77 -0.85 -13.21 -21.90
N ASP A 78 -0.76 -12.90 -20.60
CA ASP A 78 -1.50 -11.79 -20.00
C ASP A 78 -1.03 -10.47 -20.59
N LYS A 79 -1.91 -9.47 -20.68
CA LYS A 79 -1.61 -8.19 -21.31
C LYS A 79 -1.78 -7.03 -20.35
N PHE A 80 -0.98 -6.00 -20.56
CA PHE A 80 -1.09 -4.73 -19.89
C PHE A 80 -1.07 -3.60 -20.92
N VAL A 81 -2.11 -2.78 -20.95
CA VAL A 81 -2.29 -1.75 -22.00
C VAL A 81 -2.16 -2.38 -23.40
N CYS A 82 -2.94 -3.44 -23.63
CA CYS A 82 -2.93 -4.26 -24.84
C CYS A 82 -1.58 -4.91 -25.22
N SER A 83 -0.52 -4.74 -24.40
CA SER A 83 0.82 -5.24 -24.66
C SER A 83 1.04 -6.56 -23.91
N PRO A 84 1.30 -7.67 -24.63
CA PRO A 84 1.60 -8.95 -24.00
C PRO A 84 2.84 -8.92 -23.11
N LEU A 85 2.74 -9.49 -21.91
CA LEU A 85 3.88 -9.78 -21.06
C LEU A 85 4.20 -11.27 -21.13
N HIS A 86 5.28 -11.59 -21.85
CA HIS A 86 5.73 -12.97 -22.03
C HIS A 86 6.59 -13.39 -20.84
N ILE A 87 6.00 -14.12 -19.90
CA ILE A 87 6.72 -14.68 -18.74
C ILE A 87 7.13 -16.11 -19.09
N ASP A 88 8.44 -16.39 -19.02
CA ASP A 88 8.96 -17.74 -19.13
C ASP A 88 8.42 -18.58 -17.97
N ARG A 89 7.59 -19.59 -18.27
CA ARG A 89 6.90 -20.41 -17.28
C ARG A 89 7.81 -21.47 -16.66
N GLU A 90 8.88 -21.85 -17.35
CA GLU A 90 9.84 -22.83 -16.87
C GLU A 90 10.89 -22.16 -15.99
N ASN A 91 11.26 -20.90 -16.32
CA ASN A 91 12.29 -20.17 -15.60
C ASN A 91 11.87 -18.73 -15.25
N ILE A 92 10.82 -18.62 -14.44
CA ILE A 92 10.22 -17.34 -14.02
C ILE A 92 11.21 -16.43 -13.29
N LEU A 93 12.23 -17.01 -12.66
CA LEU A 93 13.28 -16.26 -11.96
C LEU A 93 14.24 -15.54 -12.92
N SER A 94 14.22 -15.89 -14.20
CA SER A 94 15.02 -15.22 -15.24
C SER A 94 14.38 -13.94 -15.76
N GLY A 95 13.12 -13.69 -15.38
CA GLY A 95 12.33 -12.56 -15.87
C GLY A 95 11.58 -12.87 -17.16
N PRO A 96 10.95 -11.86 -17.78
CA PRO A 96 10.17 -12.04 -18.99
C PRO A 96 11.05 -12.16 -20.22
N GLU A 97 10.52 -12.76 -21.28
CA GLU A 97 11.18 -12.81 -22.57
C GLU A 97 11.50 -11.38 -23.06
N PRO A 98 12.71 -11.13 -23.60
CA PRO A 98 13.17 -9.80 -23.97
C PRO A 98 12.60 -9.36 -25.33
N THR A 99 11.27 -9.39 -25.44
CA THR A 99 10.49 -8.98 -26.60
C THR A 99 10.07 -7.50 -26.48
N PRO A 100 9.83 -6.80 -27.60
CA PRO A 100 9.32 -5.43 -27.56
C PRO A 100 7.99 -5.28 -26.83
N SER A 101 7.12 -6.30 -26.89
CA SER A 101 5.83 -6.32 -26.17
C SER A 101 6.03 -6.37 -24.66
N SER A 102 6.86 -7.27 -24.16
CA SER A 102 7.19 -7.38 -22.73
C SER A 102 7.85 -6.10 -22.21
N HIS A 103 8.75 -5.51 -23.00
CA HIS A 103 9.39 -4.23 -22.68
C HIS A 103 8.36 -3.09 -22.55
N THR A 104 7.43 -3.01 -23.50
CA THR A 104 6.34 -2.02 -23.51
C THR A 104 5.42 -2.20 -22.30
N ALA A 105 5.02 -3.44 -22.00
CA ALA A 105 4.18 -3.78 -20.86
C ALA A 105 4.83 -3.36 -19.52
N LEU A 106 6.12 -3.68 -19.32
CA LEU A 106 6.85 -3.28 -18.11
C LEU A 106 7.05 -1.77 -17.97
N THR A 107 7.23 -1.09 -19.10
CA THR A 107 7.32 0.37 -19.15
C THR A 107 6.02 0.99 -18.65
N TYR A 108 4.87 0.55 -19.18
CA TYR A 108 3.57 1.00 -18.69
C TYR A 108 3.33 0.61 -17.24
N CYS A 109 3.74 -0.58 -16.80
CA CYS A 109 3.64 -0.98 -15.39
C CYS A 109 4.38 0.01 -14.48
N SER A 110 5.58 0.46 -14.89
CA SER A 110 6.36 1.44 -14.12
C SER A 110 5.63 2.78 -13.98
N VAL A 111 4.94 3.23 -15.04
CA VAL A 111 4.11 4.44 -15.00
C VAL A 111 2.90 4.25 -14.08
N ALA A 112 2.17 3.14 -14.23
CA ALA A 112 1.02 2.82 -13.38
C ALA A 112 1.41 2.73 -11.90
N ILE A 113 2.54 2.09 -11.59
CA ILE A 113 3.11 2.04 -10.23
C ILE A 113 3.44 3.44 -9.72
N ARG A 114 4.07 4.29 -10.54
CA ARG A 114 4.39 5.66 -10.14
C ARG A 114 3.15 6.41 -9.69
N VAL A 115 2.11 6.41 -10.53
CA VAL A 115 0.85 7.10 -10.21
C VAL A 115 0.19 6.46 -8.99
N SER A 116 0.18 5.12 -8.92
CA SER A 116 -0.40 4.39 -7.78
C SER A 116 0.29 4.71 -6.45
N THR A 117 1.62 4.84 -6.44
CA THR A 117 2.37 5.21 -5.24
C THR A 117 2.07 6.62 -4.76
N ILE A 118 1.81 7.55 -5.68
CA ILE A 118 1.42 8.92 -5.33
C ILE A 118 0.00 8.93 -4.75
N LEU A 119 -0.94 8.25 -5.41
CA LEU A 119 -2.34 8.20 -4.96
C LEU A 119 -2.49 7.51 -3.60
N LEU A 120 -1.75 6.44 -3.34
CA LEU A 120 -1.81 5.72 -2.05
C LEU A 120 -0.83 6.25 -1.00
N ASP A 121 -0.01 7.26 -1.35
CA ASP A 121 1.10 7.74 -0.53
C ASP A 121 2.05 6.62 -0.06
N VAL A 122 2.28 5.62 -0.92
CA VAL A 122 3.10 4.43 -0.58
C VAL A 122 4.57 4.72 -0.81
N TRP A 123 5.37 4.62 0.26
CA TRP A 123 6.81 4.72 0.15
C TRP A 123 7.45 3.42 -0.34
N LEU A 124 8.03 3.45 -1.54
CA LEU A 124 8.78 2.32 -2.09
C LEU A 124 10.27 2.35 -1.67
N PRO A 125 10.88 1.19 -1.36
CA PRO A 125 12.32 1.07 -1.14
C PRO A 125 13.17 1.70 -2.25
N VAL A 126 14.31 2.29 -1.88
CA VAL A 126 15.20 3.02 -2.80
C VAL A 126 15.63 2.17 -4.00
N CYS A 127 15.92 0.88 -3.80
CA CYS A 127 16.29 -0.04 -4.87
C CYS A 127 15.16 -0.20 -5.92
N ILE A 128 13.92 -0.38 -5.47
CA ILE A 128 12.74 -0.49 -6.34
C ILE A 128 12.53 0.83 -7.10
N ARG A 129 12.59 1.97 -6.40
CA ARG A 129 12.42 3.29 -7.03
C ARG A 129 13.49 3.59 -8.09
N ARG A 130 14.73 3.14 -7.88
CA ARG A 130 15.82 3.28 -8.85
C ARG A 130 15.58 2.39 -10.07
N ASN A 131 15.27 1.11 -9.87
CA ASN A 131 15.07 0.16 -10.97
C ASN A 131 13.85 0.52 -11.84
N LEU A 132 12.81 1.10 -11.22
CA LEU A 132 11.62 1.60 -11.91
C LEU A 132 11.78 3.04 -12.43
N HIS A 133 12.95 3.66 -12.27
CA HIS A 133 13.24 5.03 -12.69
C HIS A 133 12.21 6.06 -12.16
N LEU A 134 11.66 5.82 -10.97
CA LEU A 134 10.64 6.67 -10.33
C LEU A 134 11.23 7.97 -9.76
N VAL A 135 12.56 8.02 -9.61
CA VAL A 135 13.30 9.19 -9.13
C VAL A 135 13.72 10.01 -10.36
N GLY A 136 12.97 11.06 -10.69
CA GLY A 136 13.29 11.95 -11.81
C GLY A 136 12.05 12.52 -12.52
N SER A 137 12.28 13.26 -13.60
CA SER A 137 11.21 13.75 -14.49
C SER A 137 10.49 12.56 -15.17
N PHE A 138 9.29 12.77 -15.73
CA PHE A 138 8.60 11.74 -16.52
C PHE A 138 9.38 11.32 -17.79
N LEU A 139 10.45 12.05 -18.12
CA LEU A 139 11.33 11.84 -19.26
C LEU A 139 12.66 11.17 -18.86
N SER A 140 12.78 10.64 -17.63
CA SER A 140 13.92 9.81 -17.27
C SER A 140 14.02 8.59 -18.19
N ALA A 141 15.25 8.09 -18.38
CA ALA A 141 15.50 6.94 -19.24
C ALA A 141 14.57 5.78 -18.84
N LEU A 142 13.75 5.34 -19.80
CA LEU A 142 12.89 4.19 -19.64
C LEU A 142 13.75 2.93 -19.42
N PRO A 143 13.18 1.87 -18.81
CA PRO A 143 13.84 0.57 -18.71
C PRO A 143 14.51 0.21 -20.04
N GLN A 144 15.78 -0.18 -20.04
CA GLN A 144 16.43 -0.69 -21.26
C GLN A 144 16.20 -2.20 -21.38
N ARG A 145 16.37 -2.74 -22.59
CA ARG A 145 16.18 -4.17 -22.87
C ARG A 145 17.05 -5.05 -21.95
N ASP A 146 18.27 -4.60 -21.65
CA ASP A 146 19.24 -5.34 -20.83
C ASP A 146 18.90 -5.32 -19.33
N ASP A 147 18.04 -4.39 -18.88
CA ASP A 147 17.60 -4.28 -17.49
C ASP A 147 16.21 -4.89 -17.24
N MET A 148 15.60 -5.53 -18.25
CA MET A 148 14.22 -6.03 -18.16
C MET A 148 13.97 -6.97 -16.97
N GLY A 149 14.90 -7.87 -16.66
CA GLY A 149 14.78 -8.74 -15.48
C GLY A 149 14.73 -7.95 -14.17
N ARG A 150 15.60 -6.95 -14.01
CA ARG A 150 15.63 -6.09 -12.80
C ARG A 150 14.36 -5.26 -12.66
N VAL A 151 13.88 -4.72 -13.77
CA VAL A 151 12.64 -3.93 -13.83
C VAL A 151 11.45 -4.83 -13.50
N TYR A 152 11.36 -6.02 -14.08
CA TYR A 152 10.32 -6.99 -13.79
C TYR A 152 10.24 -7.33 -12.30
N PHE A 153 11.36 -7.67 -11.66
CA PHE A 153 11.35 -7.92 -10.21
C PHE A 153 10.95 -6.69 -9.39
N ALA A 154 11.41 -5.50 -9.80
CA ALA A 154 11.00 -4.27 -9.14
C ALA A 154 9.49 -4.00 -9.29
N VAL A 155 8.92 -4.29 -10.46
CA VAL A 155 7.47 -4.20 -10.72
C VAL A 155 6.72 -5.18 -9.81
N ILE A 156 7.12 -6.44 -9.73
CA ILE A 156 6.51 -7.45 -8.84
C ILE A 156 6.49 -6.96 -7.40
N HIS A 157 7.63 -6.54 -6.87
CA HIS A 157 7.72 -6.10 -5.48
C HIS A 157 6.91 -4.82 -5.23
N ALA A 158 6.93 -3.86 -6.15
CA ALA A 158 6.13 -2.65 -6.03
C ALA A 158 4.63 -2.96 -6.02
N VAL A 159 4.16 -3.81 -6.94
CA VAL A 159 2.75 -4.22 -7.01
C VAL A 159 2.34 -4.93 -5.73
N HIS A 160 3.15 -5.86 -5.22
CA HIS A 160 2.87 -6.51 -3.93
C HIS A 160 2.76 -5.53 -2.77
N LEU A 161 3.66 -4.54 -2.69
CA LEU A 161 3.60 -3.50 -1.67
C LEU A 161 2.32 -2.67 -1.79
N LEU A 162 1.92 -2.32 -3.01
CA LEU A 162 0.67 -1.60 -3.28
C LEU A 162 -0.55 -2.44 -2.86
N CYS A 163 -0.64 -3.70 -3.27
CA CYS A 163 -1.70 -4.63 -2.84
C CYS A 163 -1.76 -4.74 -1.31
N GLN A 164 -0.61 -4.96 -0.67
CA GLN A 164 -0.55 -5.12 0.77
C GLN A 164 -0.93 -3.83 1.52
N SER A 165 -0.57 -2.66 0.98
CA SER A 165 -0.97 -1.37 1.57
C SER A 165 -2.49 -1.19 1.60
N ARG A 166 -3.20 -1.85 0.68
CA ARG A 166 -4.66 -1.91 0.61
C ARG A 166 -5.25 -3.15 1.27
N GLY A 167 -4.44 -3.99 1.93
CA GLY A 167 -4.89 -5.22 2.56
C GLY A 167 -5.39 -6.27 1.56
N ILE A 168 -4.92 -6.22 0.31
CA ILE A 168 -5.25 -7.16 -0.75
C ILE A 168 -4.22 -8.29 -0.74
N ASP A 169 -4.69 -9.51 -0.49
CA ASP A 169 -3.95 -10.74 -0.76
C ASP A 169 -4.25 -11.14 -2.21
N ILE A 170 -3.24 -11.16 -3.08
CA ILE A 170 -3.45 -11.37 -4.53
C ILE A 170 -4.12 -12.72 -4.79
N LYS A 171 -3.70 -13.79 -4.11
CA LYS A 171 -4.27 -15.12 -4.33
C LYS A 171 -5.76 -15.13 -3.98
N ARG A 172 -6.09 -14.63 -2.78
CA ARG A 172 -7.50 -14.53 -2.34
C ARG A 172 -8.30 -13.56 -3.19
N GLY A 173 -7.67 -12.48 -3.66
CA GLY A 173 -8.28 -11.49 -4.53
C GLY A 173 -8.68 -12.09 -5.88
N LEU A 174 -7.81 -12.86 -6.50
CA LEU A 174 -8.14 -13.59 -7.73
C LEU A 174 -9.28 -14.60 -7.51
N GLU A 175 -9.25 -15.35 -6.40
CA GLU A 175 -10.33 -16.29 -6.03
C GLU A 175 -11.67 -15.55 -5.87
N GLN A 176 -11.69 -14.37 -5.24
CA GLN A 176 -12.88 -13.52 -5.10
C GLN A 176 -13.40 -13.01 -6.45
N LEU A 177 -12.51 -12.76 -7.40
CA LEU A 177 -12.84 -12.33 -8.76
C LEU A 177 -13.21 -13.51 -9.67
N GLY A 178 -13.32 -14.73 -9.14
CA GLY A 178 -13.67 -15.94 -9.90
C GLY A 178 -12.54 -16.46 -10.79
N ILE A 179 -11.32 -15.94 -10.62
CA ILE A 179 -10.15 -16.37 -11.38
C ILE A 179 -9.51 -17.54 -10.63
N ASN A 180 -9.79 -18.75 -11.10
CA ASN A 180 -9.15 -19.95 -10.58
C ASN A 180 -7.66 -19.95 -10.93
N VAL A 181 -6.84 -19.69 -9.93
CA VAL A 181 -5.39 -19.80 -10.04
C VAL A 181 -5.05 -21.27 -10.23
N ILE A 182 -4.67 -21.65 -11.45
CA ILE A 182 -4.21 -23.02 -11.75
C ILE A 182 -2.97 -23.30 -10.89
N PRO A 183 -2.92 -24.41 -10.12
CA PRO A 183 -1.73 -24.82 -9.39
C PRO A 183 -0.55 -24.95 -10.36
N GLY A 184 0.51 -24.17 -10.14
CA GLY A 184 1.68 -24.10 -11.02
C GLY A 184 1.82 -22.79 -11.81
N ARG A 185 0.77 -21.97 -11.93
CA ARG A 185 0.97 -20.55 -12.26
C ARG A 185 1.50 -19.87 -11.01
N TYR A 186 2.75 -19.46 -11.03
CA TYR A 186 3.42 -18.78 -9.93
C TYR A 186 2.81 -17.37 -9.75
N THR A 187 1.64 -17.31 -9.11
CA THR A 187 0.77 -16.12 -9.01
C THR A 187 1.50 -14.91 -8.45
N PHE A 188 2.40 -15.15 -7.50
CA PHE A 188 3.23 -14.12 -6.88
C PHE A 188 4.24 -13.51 -7.85
N TYR A 189 4.58 -14.18 -8.94
CA TYR A 189 5.61 -13.70 -9.87
C TYR A 189 5.02 -13.02 -11.10
N ASN A 190 3.70 -13.10 -11.32
CA ASN A 190 3.06 -12.31 -12.36
C ASN A 190 2.52 -11.00 -11.79
N PRO A 191 3.15 -9.84 -12.08
CA PRO A 191 2.72 -8.57 -11.53
C PRO A 191 1.33 -8.15 -12.02
N LEU A 192 0.87 -8.67 -13.15
CA LEU A 192 -0.44 -8.31 -13.72
C LEU A 192 -1.59 -8.82 -12.86
N PHE A 193 -1.42 -9.93 -12.15
CA PHE A 193 -2.44 -10.38 -11.19
C PHE A 193 -2.65 -9.37 -10.06
N GLY A 194 -1.57 -8.79 -9.53
CA GLY A 194 -1.70 -7.77 -8.49
C GLY A 194 -2.30 -6.46 -9.01
N LEU A 195 -1.91 -6.03 -10.21
CA LEU A 195 -2.51 -4.84 -10.86
C LEU A 195 -3.99 -5.04 -11.16
N TYR A 196 -4.38 -6.23 -11.63
CA TYR A 196 -5.78 -6.60 -11.85
C TYR A 196 -6.57 -6.60 -10.53
N CYS A 197 -6.02 -7.18 -9.46
CA CYS A 197 -6.65 -7.14 -8.14
C CYS A 197 -6.74 -5.70 -7.60
N LEU A 198 -5.73 -4.86 -7.79
CA LEU A 198 -5.77 -3.45 -7.39
C LEU A 198 -6.89 -2.72 -8.13
N GLY A 199 -7.00 -2.87 -9.45
CA GLY A 199 -8.04 -2.21 -10.24
C GLY A 199 -9.47 -2.66 -9.89
N ASN A 200 -9.65 -3.92 -9.49
CA ASN A 200 -10.98 -4.50 -9.30
C ASN A 200 -11.41 -4.68 -7.83
N LEU A 201 -10.50 -4.59 -6.85
CA LEU A 201 -10.83 -4.83 -5.43
C LEU A 201 -10.56 -3.63 -4.51
N ILE A 202 -10.00 -2.53 -5.03
CA ILE A 202 -9.69 -1.35 -4.22
C ILE A 202 -10.94 -0.77 -3.55
N SER A 203 -12.07 -0.73 -4.26
CA SER A 203 -13.35 -0.22 -3.76
C SER A 203 -14.10 -1.21 -2.86
N HIS A 204 -13.87 -2.51 -3.04
CA HIS A 204 -14.51 -3.55 -2.22
C HIS A 204 -13.85 -3.75 -0.86
N ASN A 205 -12.62 -3.25 -0.65
CA ASN A 205 -11.92 -3.44 0.62
C ASN A 205 -12.28 -2.37 1.66
N THR A 206 -13.36 -2.62 2.40
CA THR A 206 -13.77 -1.80 3.55
C THR A 206 -12.76 -1.83 4.71
N LYS A 207 -11.87 -2.84 4.76
CA LYS A 207 -10.87 -3.02 5.83
C LYS A 207 -9.65 -2.12 5.73
N SER A 208 -9.41 -1.46 4.59
CA SER A 208 -8.45 -0.37 4.54
C SER A 208 -9.13 0.87 5.16
N THR A 209 -9.26 0.86 6.48
CA THR A 209 -9.68 1.99 7.34
C THR A 209 -8.47 2.79 7.76
N ARG A 210 -7.49 2.91 6.88
CA ARG A 210 -6.26 3.64 7.20
C ARG A 210 -6.62 5.11 7.29
N TYR A 211 -6.26 5.76 8.37
CA TYR A 211 -6.27 7.22 8.39
C TYR A 211 -5.13 7.74 7.51
N PHE A 212 -5.34 8.88 6.88
CA PHE A 212 -4.33 9.55 6.08
C PHE A 212 -2.99 9.71 6.82
N ASP A 213 -2.98 9.80 8.16
CA ASP A 213 -1.79 10.00 8.99
C ASP A 213 -1.16 8.71 9.55
N GLU A 214 -1.80 7.55 9.44
CA GLU A 214 -1.28 6.31 10.01
C GLU A 214 -0.07 5.79 9.20
N CYS A 215 0.85 5.07 9.82
CA CYS A 215 1.99 4.44 9.14
C CYS A 215 1.58 3.13 8.43
N PHE A 216 2.26 2.77 7.32
CA PHE A 216 2.06 1.47 6.68
C PHE A 216 2.57 0.34 7.58
N SER A 217 1.69 -0.56 8.02
CA SER A 217 2.08 -1.82 8.66
C SER A 217 2.24 -2.92 7.61
N ILE A 218 3.37 -2.87 6.89
CA ILE A 218 3.72 -3.87 5.87
C ILE A 218 4.28 -5.09 6.60
N LYS A 219 3.57 -6.21 6.56
CA LYS A 219 4.14 -7.50 6.96
C LYS A 219 5.10 -7.93 5.87
N LEU A 220 6.38 -7.59 6.03
CA LEU A 220 7.45 -7.97 5.08
C LEU A 220 7.66 -9.49 4.98
N ASN A 221 7.16 -10.25 5.97
CA ASN A 221 7.23 -11.70 5.98
C ASN A 221 6.50 -12.29 4.77
N GLY A 222 7.26 -12.83 3.82
CA GLY A 222 6.74 -13.48 2.61
C GLY A 222 6.80 -12.66 1.33
N LEU A 223 6.99 -11.32 1.37
CA LEU A 223 7.07 -10.49 0.15
C LEU A 223 8.39 -10.64 -0.62
N PHE A 224 9.45 -11.01 0.07
CA PHE A 224 10.80 -11.16 -0.50
C PHE A 224 11.25 -12.62 -0.60
N GLY A 225 10.34 -13.57 -0.35
CA GLY A 225 10.72 -14.94 -0.02
C GLY A 225 11.48 -14.98 1.31
N THR A 226 11.29 -16.04 2.07
CA THR A 226 12.32 -16.40 3.06
C THR A 226 13.55 -16.79 2.26
N ILE A 227 14.68 -16.08 2.45
CA ILE A 227 15.99 -16.58 1.99
C ILE A 227 16.10 -18.00 2.57
N PRO A 228 16.17 -19.07 1.76
CA PRO A 228 16.40 -20.39 2.31
C PRO A 228 17.70 -20.29 3.09
N SER A 229 17.65 -20.62 4.37
CA SER A 229 18.84 -20.67 5.21
C SER A 229 19.90 -21.49 4.49
N LEU A 230 21.12 -20.93 4.39
CA LEU A 230 22.32 -21.53 3.78
C LEU A 230 22.72 -22.92 4.32
N THR A 231 21.90 -23.52 5.17
CA THR A 231 22.06 -24.85 5.74
C THR A 231 21.62 -26.00 4.83
N SER A 232 21.02 -25.74 3.67
CA SER A 232 20.60 -26.82 2.74
C SER A 232 21.60 -27.16 1.61
N MET A 233 22.77 -26.54 1.55
CA MET A 233 23.88 -27.05 0.72
C MET A 233 24.80 -27.95 1.56
N ARG A 234 24.30 -29.13 1.92
CA ARG A 234 25.17 -30.27 2.24
C ARG A 234 25.39 -31.07 0.95
N SER A 235 26.66 -31.08 0.57
CA SER A 235 27.43 -31.85 -0.40
C SER A 235 26.73 -33.00 -1.14
N PRO A 236 27.04 -33.21 -2.45
CA PRO A 236 26.71 -34.46 -3.12
C PRO A 236 27.50 -35.60 -2.46
N ALA A 237 26.81 -36.69 -2.13
CA ALA A 237 27.45 -37.94 -1.73
C ALA A 237 28.21 -38.52 -2.94
N VAL A 238 29.47 -38.86 -2.71
CA VAL A 238 30.25 -39.81 -3.52
C VAL A 238 29.73 -41.22 -3.25
#